data_AF-A0A520IGS2-F1
#
_entry.id   AF-A0A520IGS2-F1
#
_cell.length_a   1.000
_cell.length_b   1.000
_cell.length_c   1.000
_cell.angle_alpha   90.00
_cell.angle_beta   90.00
_cell.angle_gamma   90.00
#
_symmetry.space_group_name_H-M   'P 1'
#
loop_
_entity.id
_entity.type
_entity.pdbx_description
1 polymer ?
#
loop_
_entity_poly.entity_id
_entity_poly.type
_entity_poly.pdbx_seq_one_letter_code
_entity_poly.pdbx_strand_id
1 'polypeptide(L)'
;MPRLFVFAIGGTGARVLKSLTMLLAAGVGTSGYSIIPIIIDPHKDLPELKECKNMLRLYSKIHKHLYSGHRPSSDSIFFHSNMQSLSESAQSGLKEGFDFDERIDETFGEFLSYNSLDNNDRNRDLLDLLYNEQTLNTKLSVGFKGNPNIGAVVLNSFEDSDWYRSFEKIFDKGDKIFVISSVFGGTGASGLPLLIKNLRKSKNKEIKSASIGALPIMPYFKLSEPDADSEHKDIDSNNFITKTKAALSYYEHNLREVNALYYLADPHEQTVPYVNDETKQNNKAHVVELVGASAILDFLGRDFDVTEENQYQYALKMGTKDVDFSNSDLRYVNMGSTNLVGATFIATNM
;
A
#
# COMPACT_ATOMS: atom_id res chain seq x y z
N MET A 1 12.89 20.53 -3.49
CA MET A 1 11.43 20.43 -3.28
C MET A 1 11.22 19.15 -2.50
N PRO A 2 10.50 19.17 -1.37
CA PRO A 2 10.32 17.97 -0.55
C PRO A 2 9.53 16.91 -1.32
N ARG A 3 9.72 15.65 -0.96
CA ARG A 3 9.12 14.49 -1.62
C ARG A 3 8.32 13.65 -0.64
N LEU A 4 7.26 13.01 -1.12
CA LEU A 4 6.55 11.96 -0.41
C LEU A 4 6.87 10.63 -1.06
N PHE A 5 7.49 9.73 -0.30
CA PHE A 5 7.70 8.34 -0.69
C PHE A 5 6.48 7.52 -0.28
N VAL A 6 5.69 7.08 -1.25
CA VAL A 6 4.44 6.34 -1.03
C VAL A 6 4.68 4.85 -1.27
N PHE A 7 4.83 4.10 -0.18
CA PHE A 7 5.00 2.65 -0.20
C PHE A 7 3.65 1.96 -0.30
N ALA A 8 3.30 1.49 -1.49
CA ALA A 8 2.06 0.78 -1.78
C ALA A 8 2.28 -0.74 -1.70
N ILE A 9 1.88 -1.37 -0.60
CA ILE A 9 2.10 -2.81 -0.35
C ILE A 9 0.87 -3.63 -0.78
N GLY A 10 1.09 -4.54 -1.73
CA GLY A 10 0.10 -5.43 -2.32
C GLY A 10 -1.00 -4.73 -3.15
N GLY A 11 -1.92 -5.52 -3.70
CA GLY A 11 -3.01 -5.02 -4.55
C GLY A 11 -3.87 -3.91 -3.94
N THR A 12 -4.13 -3.92 -2.63
CA THR A 12 -4.85 -2.80 -1.96
C THR A 12 -4.02 -1.52 -1.96
N GLY A 13 -2.70 -1.59 -1.76
CA GLY A 13 -1.81 -0.45 -1.90
C GLY A 13 -1.83 0.12 -3.32
N ALA A 14 -1.75 -0.74 -4.34
CA ALA A 14 -1.84 -0.34 -5.74
C ALA A 14 -3.19 0.34 -6.07
N ARG A 15 -4.30 -0.14 -5.50
CA ARG A 15 -5.65 0.43 -5.69
C ARG A 15 -5.83 1.82 -5.06
N VAL A 16 -5.35 2.01 -3.84
CA VAL A 16 -5.31 3.35 -3.23
C VAL A 16 -4.42 4.30 -4.04
N LEU A 17 -3.30 3.80 -4.56
CA LEU A 17 -2.40 4.58 -5.41
C LEU A 17 -3.05 4.93 -6.77
N LYS A 18 -3.92 4.08 -7.33
CA LYS A 18 -4.75 4.42 -8.49
C LYS A 18 -5.66 5.62 -8.16
N SER A 19 -6.37 5.56 -7.03
CA SER A 19 -7.25 6.65 -6.56
C SER A 19 -6.48 7.96 -6.31
N LEU A 20 -5.31 7.91 -5.67
CA LEU A 20 -4.44 9.07 -5.50
C LEU A 20 -4.07 9.69 -6.85
N THR A 21 -3.64 8.87 -7.82
CA THR A 21 -3.27 9.36 -9.16
C THR A 21 -4.42 10.08 -9.86
N MET A 22 -5.66 9.61 -9.69
CA MET A 22 -6.85 10.30 -10.22
C MET A 22 -7.13 11.62 -9.52
N LEU A 23 -6.96 11.71 -8.19
CA LEU A 23 -7.08 12.98 -7.45
C LEU A 23 -6.03 14.01 -7.91
N LEU A 24 -4.78 13.57 -8.09
CA LEU A 24 -3.71 14.44 -8.60
C LEU A 24 -3.98 14.87 -10.06
N ALA A 25 -4.56 13.99 -10.89
CA ALA A 25 -4.98 14.33 -12.25
C ALA A 25 -6.08 15.41 -12.25
N ALA A 26 -7.05 15.28 -11.33
CA ALA A 26 -8.10 16.27 -11.09
C ALA A 26 -7.59 17.61 -10.50
N GLY A 27 -6.30 17.73 -10.19
CA GLY A 27 -5.68 18.96 -9.72
C GLY A 27 -5.70 19.15 -8.20
N VAL A 28 -5.88 18.07 -7.43
CA VAL A 28 -5.78 18.14 -5.97
C VAL A 28 -4.32 18.31 -5.56
N GLY A 29 -4.04 19.33 -4.74
CA GLY A 29 -2.69 19.71 -4.32
C GLY A 29 -2.05 18.78 -3.30
N THR A 30 -0.72 18.68 -3.37
CA THR A 30 0.14 17.84 -2.51
C THR A 30 0.88 18.62 -1.42
N SER A 31 0.39 19.79 -1.02
CA SER A 31 1.06 20.70 -0.06
C SER A 31 2.52 21.04 -0.44
N GLY A 32 2.83 21.07 -1.74
CA GLY A 32 4.18 21.35 -2.26
C GLY A 32 5.13 20.16 -2.37
N TYR A 33 4.67 18.93 -2.09
CA TYR A 33 5.48 17.71 -2.18
C TYR A 33 5.42 17.08 -3.58
N SER A 34 6.56 16.60 -4.09
CA SER A 34 6.60 15.69 -5.25
C SER A 34 6.31 14.26 -4.81
N ILE A 35 5.56 13.49 -5.58
CA ILE A 35 5.19 12.11 -5.23
C ILE A 35 6.14 11.10 -5.86
N ILE A 36 6.68 10.19 -5.06
CA ILE A 36 7.49 9.05 -5.49
C ILE A 36 6.78 7.76 -5.07
N PRO A 37 6.05 7.09 -5.98
CA PRO A 37 5.41 5.81 -5.70
C PRO A 37 6.42 4.66 -5.70
N ILE A 38 6.35 3.81 -4.67
CA ILE A 38 7.11 2.57 -4.52
C ILE A 38 6.11 1.44 -4.28
N ILE A 39 5.88 0.61 -5.29
CA ILE A 39 4.96 -0.53 -5.22
C ILE A 39 5.73 -1.79 -4.82
N ILE A 40 5.30 -2.38 -3.70
CA ILE A 40 5.77 -3.66 -3.19
C ILE A 40 4.64 -4.66 -3.38
N ASP A 41 4.64 -5.32 -4.53
CA ASP A 41 3.76 -6.45 -4.79
C ASP A 41 4.57 -7.55 -5.50
N PRO A 42 4.73 -8.74 -4.92
CA PRO A 42 5.41 -9.86 -5.56
C PRO A 42 4.58 -10.46 -6.71
N HIS A 43 3.25 -10.27 -6.73
CA HIS A 43 2.36 -10.86 -7.73
C HIS A 43 2.35 -10.03 -9.03
N LYS A 44 3.50 -10.02 -9.73
CA LYS A 44 3.78 -9.16 -10.90
C LYS A 44 2.80 -9.31 -12.06
N ASP A 45 2.15 -10.47 -12.17
CA ASP A 45 1.35 -10.82 -13.33
C ASP A 45 -0.11 -10.33 -13.30
N LEU A 46 -0.58 -9.83 -12.17
CA LEU A 46 -1.94 -9.29 -12.01
C LEU A 46 -2.25 -8.14 -12.98
N PRO A 47 -3.42 -8.15 -13.67
CA PRO A 47 -3.89 -7.03 -14.50
C PRO A 47 -3.94 -5.71 -13.73
N GLU A 48 -4.43 -5.73 -12.50
CA GLU A 48 -4.56 -4.57 -11.60
C GLU A 48 -3.23 -3.81 -11.41
N LEU A 49 -2.14 -4.54 -11.17
CA LEU A 49 -0.80 -3.97 -10.98
C LEU A 49 -0.26 -3.39 -12.29
N LYS A 50 -0.50 -4.08 -13.42
CA LYS A 50 -0.12 -3.63 -14.76
C LYS A 50 -0.85 -2.33 -15.12
N GLU A 51 -2.15 -2.22 -14.83
CA GLU A 51 -2.94 -0.99 -14.97
C GLU A 51 -2.41 0.15 -14.10
N CYS A 52 -2.19 -0.09 -12.80
CA CYS A 52 -1.67 0.91 -11.87
C CYS A 52 -0.35 1.50 -12.40
N LYS A 53 0.61 0.65 -12.77
CA LYS A 53 1.90 1.06 -13.35
C LYS A 53 1.72 1.87 -14.64
N ASN A 54 0.79 1.48 -15.51
CA ASN A 54 0.54 2.20 -16.76
C ASN A 54 -0.09 3.58 -16.51
N MET A 55 -0.98 3.71 -15.53
CA MET A 55 -1.57 5.00 -15.18
C MET A 55 -0.56 5.95 -14.53
N LEU A 56 0.31 5.47 -13.63
CA LEU A 56 1.41 6.27 -13.06
C LEU A 56 2.36 6.80 -14.14
N ARG A 57 2.72 5.95 -15.11
CA ARG A 57 3.52 6.34 -16.28
C ARG A 57 2.79 7.38 -17.14
N LEU A 58 1.49 7.21 -17.37
CA LEU A 58 0.69 8.13 -18.17
C LEU A 58 0.58 9.51 -17.48
N TYR A 59 0.28 9.52 -16.18
CA TYR A 59 0.25 10.74 -15.37
C TYR A 59 1.60 11.48 -15.44
N SER A 60 2.71 10.78 -15.17
CA SER A 60 4.04 11.39 -15.19
C SER A 60 4.41 11.96 -16.57
N LYS A 61 4.04 11.26 -17.66
CA LYS A 61 4.22 11.76 -19.03
C LYS A 61 3.38 13.01 -19.32
N ILE A 62 2.11 13.03 -18.92
CA ILE A 62 1.23 14.20 -19.10
C ILE A 62 1.77 15.40 -18.31
N HIS A 63 2.12 15.22 -17.03
CA HIS A 63 2.73 16.25 -16.20
C HIS A 63 4.00 16.83 -16.85
N LYS A 64 4.94 15.96 -17.24
CA LYS A 64 6.19 16.38 -17.90
C LYS A 64 5.93 17.13 -19.22
N HIS A 65 4.96 16.70 -20.02
CA HIS A 65 4.63 17.36 -21.29
C HIS A 65 3.99 18.74 -21.11
N LEU A 66 3.12 18.91 -20.09
CA LEU A 66 2.45 20.19 -19.82
C LEU A 66 3.34 21.20 -19.10
N TYR A 67 4.25 20.75 -18.22
CA TYR A 67 4.97 21.60 -17.27
C TYR A 67 6.50 21.59 -17.44
N SER A 68 7.05 20.96 -18.48
CA SER A 68 8.49 21.07 -18.79
C SER A 68 8.89 22.53 -18.99
N GLY A 69 9.73 23.06 -18.09
CA GLY A 69 10.22 24.44 -18.11
C GLY A 69 9.26 25.50 -17.56
N HIS A 70 8.05 25.13 -17.13
CA HIS A 70 7.04 26.07 -16.64
C HIS A 70 6.38 25.56 -15.35
N ARG A 71 6.52 26.31 -14.25
CA ARG A 71 5.77 26.01 -13.02
C ARG A 71 4.35 26.56 -13.18
N PRO A 72 3.29 25.76 -12.95
CA PRO A 72 1.91 26.25 -13.00
C PRO A 72 1.70 27.40 -12.02
N SER A 73 0.95 28.43 -12.45
CA SER A 73 0.71 29.66 -11.68
C SER A 73 -0.34 29.52 -10.58
N SER A 74 -0.95 28.34 -10.43
CA SER A 74 -2.02 28.04 -9.48
C SER A 74 -1.97 26.55 -9.13
N ASP A 75 -2.31 26.23 -7.87
CA ASP A 75 -2.35 24.88 -7.33
C ASP A 75 -3.68 24.15 -7.63
N SER A 76 -4.55 24.70 -8.50
CA SER A 76 -5.84 24.12 -8.89
C SER A 76 -5.92 23.81 -10.39
N ILE A 77 -4.85 23.28 -10.97
CA ILE A 77 -4.74 22.96 -12.40
C ILE A 77 -4.53 21.46 -12.57
N PHE A 78 -5.17 20.85 -13.57
CA PHE A 78 -5.04 19.41 -13.84
C PHE A 78 -3.59 18.97 -14.01
N PHE A 79 -3.25 17.80 -13.44
CA PHE A 79 -1.92 17.20 -13.46
C PHE A 79 -0.77 18.08 -12.90
N HIS A 80 -1.04 19.13 -12.11
CA HIS A 80 -0.01 20.08 -11.67
C HIS A 80 1.04 19.47 -10.72
N SER A 81 0.68 18.43 -9.97
CA SER A 81 1.54 17.82 -8.95
C SER A 81 2.60 16.93 -9.58
N ASN A 82 3.89 17.14 -9.27
CA ASN A 82 4.97 16.33 -9.83
C ASN A 82 4.92 14.89 -9.29
N MET A 83 4.99 13.91 -10.19
CA MET A 83 5.10 12.49 -9.87
C MET A 83 6.15 11.84 -10.78
N GLN A 84 7.11 11.14 -10.17
CA GLN A 84 8.23 10.51 -10.84
C GLN A 84 8.56 9.17 -10.18
N SER A 85 9.24 8.27 -10.91
CA SER A 85 9.71 7.02 -10.30
C SER A 85 10.89 7.23 -9.36
N LEU A 86 11.18 6.22 -8.54
CA LEU A 86 12.42 6.18 -7.76
C LEU A 86 13.65 6.22 -8.68
N SER A 87 13.64 5.50 -9.81
CA SER A 87 14.75 5.49 -10.77
C SER A 87 15.02 6.88 -11.37
N GLU A 88 13.96 7.60 -11.76
CA GLU A 88 14.04 8.99 -12.27
C GLU A 88 14.56 9.95 -11.18
N SER A 89 14.03 9.85 -9.95
CA SER A 89 14.47 10.71 -8.84
C SER A 89 15.90 10.41 -8.37
N ALA A 90 16.40 9.19 -8.59
CA ALA A 90 17.73 8.77 -8.15
C ALA A 90 18.82 9.00 -9.20
N GLN A 91 18.44 9.20 -10.48
CA GLN A 91 19.37 9.24 -11.62
C GLN A 91 20.31 8.01 -11.69
N SER A 92 19.87 6.91 -11.08
CA SER A 92 20.58 5.64 -11.00
C SER A 92 20.19 4.75 -12.17
N GLY A 93 21.08 3.86 -12.60
CA GLY A 93 20.79 2.80 -13.58
C GLY A 93 19.82 1.70 -13.09
N LEU A 94 18.98 2.00 -12.09
CA LEU A 94 17.88 1.14 -11.67
C LEU A 94 16.90 0.91 -12.82
N LYS A 95 16.27 -0.25 -12.80
CA LYS A 95 15.15 -0.60 -13.69
C LYS A 95 14.07 0.49 -13.65
N GLU A 96 13.69 1.00 -14.82
CA GLU A 96 12.58 1.94 -14.94
C GLU A 96 11.24 1.30 -14.55
N GLY A 97 10.59 1.86 -13.54
CA GLY A 97 9.31 1.37 -13.07
C GLY A 97 8.84 2.05 -11.80
N PHE A 98 7.74 1.52 -11.26
CA PHE A 98 7.21 1.90 -9.95
C PHE A 98 7.20 0.71 -9.00
N ASP A 99 7.54 -0.49 -9.48
CA ASP A 99 7.59 -1.75 -8.74
C ASP A 99 9.03 -2.21 -8.56
N PHE A 100 9.44 -2.40 -7.32
CA PHE A 100 10.86 -2.54 -6.97
C PHE A 100 11.24 -3.86 -6.30
N ASP A 101 10.27 -4.61 -5.79
CA ASP A 101 10.46 -6.02 -5.48
C ASP A 101 10.83 -6.79 -6.77
N GLU A 102 11.93 -7.54 -6.78
CA GLU A 102 12.31 -8.36 -7.92
C GLU A 102 11.31 -9.51 -8.09
N ARG A 103 11.22 -10.14 -9.27
CA ARG A 103 10.38 -11.34 -9.39
C ARG A 103 11.14 -12.48 -8.73
N ILE A 104 10.84 -12.74 -7.47
CA ILE A 104 11.32 -13.92 -6.74
C ILE A 104 10.60 -15.15 -7.32
N ASP A 105 11.09 -15.65 -8.45
CA ASP A 105 10.51 -16.75 -9.22
C ASP A 105 10.98 -18.13 -8.72
N GLU A 106 11.02 -18.25 -7.40
CA GLU A 106 11.45 -19.41 -6.63
C GLU A 106 10.45 -19.69 -5.50
N THR A 107 10.57 -20.87 -4.91
CA THR A 107 9.83 -21.26 -3.71
C THR A 107 10.46 -20.66 -2.45
N PHE A 108 9.70 -20.61 -1.35
CA PHE A 108 10.22 -20.12 -0.07
C PHE A 108 11.39 -20.98 0.47
N GLY A 109 11.39 -22.29 0.20
CA GLY A 109 12.50 -23.18 0.53
C GLY A 109 13.76 -22.87 -0.29
N GLU A 110 13.63 -22.57 -1.58
CA GLU A 110 14.75 -22.13 -2.44
C GLU A 110 15.32 -20.78 -1.98
N PHE A 111 14.46 -19.80 -1.68
CA PHE A 111 14.85 -18.50 -1.10
C PHE A 111 15.64 -18.67 0.22
N LEU A 112 15.25 -19.62 1.07
CA LEU A 112 15.95 -19.96 2.30
C LEU A 112 17.23 -20.80 2.08
N SER A 113 17.56 -21.15 0.84
CA SER A 113 18.61 -22.12 0.48
C SER A 113 18.44 -23.50 1.15
N TYR A 114 17.21 -23.88 1.51
CA TYR A 114 16.88 -25.13 2.23
C TYR A 114 17.41 -26.37 1.49
N ASN A 115 17.26 -26.39 0.16
CA ASN A 115 17.73 -27.48 -0.70
C ASN A 115 19.27 -27.59 -0.78
N SER A 116 20.01 -26.60 -0.29
CA SER A 116 21.48 -26.59 -0.19
C SER A 116 21.99 -27.02 1.19
N LEU A 117 21.11 -27.32 2.15
CA LEU A 117 21.48 -27.79 3.48
C LEU A 117 21.56 -29.32 3.51
N ASP A 118 22.66 -29.84 4.07
CA ASP A 118 22.84 -31.28 4.29
C ASP A 118 21.73 -31.86 5.18
N ASN A 119 21.39 -33.14 4.98
CA ASN A 119 20.38 -33.85 5.77
C ASN A 119 20.70 -33.96 7.28
N ASN A 120 21.91 -33.60 7.71
CA ASN A 120 22.34 -33.58 9.11
C ASN A 120 22.69 -32.15 9.59
N ASP A 121 22.35 -31.11 8.82
CA ASP A 121 22.57 -29.72 9.23
C ASP A 121 21.48 -29.28 10.21
N ARG A 122 21.89 -28.76 11.37
CA ARG A 122 20.99 -28.22 12.41
C ARG A 122 20.18 -27.03 11.93
N ASN A 123 20.64 -26.30 10.91
CA ASN A 123 19.86 -25.25 10.26
C ASN A 123 18.65 -25.86 9.54
N ARG A 124 18.81 -27.05 8.95
CA ARG A 124 17.72 -27.79 8.30
C ARG A 124 16.70 -28.27 9.31
N ASP A 125 17.16 -28.90 10.41
CA ASP A 125 16.30 -29.31 11.53
C ASP A 125 15.46 -28.13 12.07
N LEU A 126 16.05 -26.93 12.16
CA LEU A 126 15.37 -25.71 12.60
C LEU A 126 14.33 -25.23 11.57
N LEU A 127 14.63 -25.29 10.27
CA LEU A 127 13.67 -24.92 9.22
C LEU A 127 12.50 -25.90 9.16
N ASP A 128 12.75 -27.21 9.30
CA ASP A 128 11.72 -28.25 9.35
C ASP A 128 10.82 -28.14 10.61
N LEU A 129 11.35 -27.60 11.72
CA LEU A 129 10.58 -27.28 12.92
C LEU A 129 9.68 -26.04 12.74
N LEU A 130 10.13 -25.04 11.96
CA LEU A 130 9.45 -23.76 11.78
C LEU A 130 8.44 -23.77 10.61
N TYR A 131 8.69 -24.56 9.58
CA TYR A 131 7.94 -24.55 8.32
C TYR A 131 7.64 -25.97 7.86
N ASN A 132 6.38 -26.21 7.49
CA ASN A 132 6.00 -27.45 6.83
C ASN A 132 6.34 -27.44 5.33
N GLU A 133 6.32 -28.62 4.71
CA GLU A 133 6.62 -28.81 3.28
C GLU A 133 5.77 -27.91 2.36
N GLN A 134 4.47 -27.72 2.66
CA GLN A 134 3.58 -26.84 1.90
C GLN A 134 4.04 -25.37 1.95
N THR A 135 4.52 -24.91 3.11
CA THR A 135 5.06 -23.56 3.31
C THR A 135 6.37 -23.38 2.54
N LEU A 136 7.28 -24.35 2.62
CA LEU A 136 8.55 -24.32 1.88
C LEU A 136 8.32 -24.35 0.36
N ASN A 137 7.37 -25.15 -0.13
CA ASN A 137 7.02 -25.24 -1.56
C ASN A 137 6.14 -24.08 -2.07
N THR A 138 5.80 -23.10 -1.23
CA THR A 138 5.03 -21.92 -1.66
C THR A 138 5.87 -21.04 -2.58
N LYS A 139 5.40 -20.83 -3.82
CA LYS A 139 6.02 -19.90 -4.78
C LYS A 139 5.88 -18.46 -4.31
N LEU A 140 6.99 -17.72 -4.27
CA LEU A 140 6.99 -16.34 -3.81
C LEU A 140 6.41 -15.38 -4.87
N SER A 141 6.47 -15.72 -6.16
CA SER A 141 5.95 -14.92 -7.28
C SER A 141 4.43 -14.76 -7.38
N VAL A 142 3.65 -15.46 -6.53
CA VAL A 142 2.19 -15.23 -6.36
C VAL A 142 1.84 -14.50 -5.05
N GLY A 143 2.87 -14.08 -4.30
CA GLY A 143 2.76 -13.47 -2.98
C GLY A 143 2.47 -14.45 -1.85
N PHE A 144 2.49 -13.97 -0.61
CA PHE A 144 2.58 -14.83 0.57
C PHE A 144 1.27 -15.55 0.95
N LYS A 145 0.24 -15.57 0.08
CA LYS A 145 -1.05 -16.27 0.25
C LYS A 145 -1.71 -16.19 1.65
N GLY A 146 -1.52 -15.08 2.36
CA GLY A 146 -2.09 -14.93 3.72
C GLY A 146 -1.27 -15.58 4.84
N ASN A 147 0.02 -15.89 4.61
CA ASN A 147 1.03 -16.38 5.55
C ASN A 147 2.01 -15.24 5.93
N PRO A 148 1.82 -14.54 7.05
CA PRO A 148 2.65 -13.38 7.40
C PRO A 148 4.10 -13.74 7.78
N ASN A 149 4.37 -14.99 8.17
CA ASN A 149 5.70 -15.49 8.50
C ASN A 149 6.64 -15.52 7.27
N ILE A 150 6.16 -16.02 6.12
CA ILE A 150 6.90 -15.95 4.84
C ILE A 150 7.23 -14.49 4.52
N GLY A 151 6.21 -13.63 4.58
CA GLY A 151 6.37 -12.21 4.24
C GLY A 151 7.32 -11.45 5.17
N ALA A 152 7.37 -11.80 6.45
CA ALA A 152 8.31 -11.20 7.40
C ALA A 152 9.77 -11.56 7.08
N VAL A 153 10.04 -12.74 6.48
CA VAL A 153 11.39 -13.12 6.05
C VAL A 153 11.75 -12.41 4.74
N VAL A 154 10.90 -12.52 3.72
CA VAL A 154 11.15 -11.96 2.38
C VAL A 154 11.28 -10.44 2.41
N LEU A 155 10.40 -9.73 3.11
CA LEU A 155 10.44 -8.27 3.17
C LEU A 155 11.62 -7.73 4.00
N ASN A 156 12.29 -8.58 4.80
CA ASN A 156 13.49 -8.16 5.52
C ASN A 156 14.74 -8.18 4.63
N SER A 157 14.81 -9.01 3.58
CA SER A 157 15.94 -9.00 2.64
C SER A 157 15.96 -7.76 1.76
N PHE A 158 14.86 -6.99 1.71
CA PHE A 158 14.80 -5.75 0.96
C PHE A 158 15.81 -4.70 1.42
N GLU A 159 16.26 -4.71 2.68
CA GLU A 159 17.33 -3.81 3.14
C GLU A 159 18.62 -3.97 2.31
N ASP A 160 18.86 -5.16 1.75
CA ASP A 160 20.02 -5.45 0.92
C ASP A 160 19.83 -5.14 -0.57
N SER A 161 18.60 -4.88 -1.02
CA SER A 161 18.30 -4.61 -2.43
C SER A 161 18.84 -3.26 -2.93
N ASP A 162 19.22 -3.21 -4.22
CA ASP A 162 19.72 -1.98 -4.87
C ASP A 162 18.69 -0.84 -4.87
N TRP A 163 17.39 -1.16 -4.94
CA TRP A 163 16.33 -0.16 -4.90
C TRP A 163 16.21 0.47 -3.51
N TYR A 164 16.27 -0.33 -2.43
CA TYR A 164 16.17 0.19 -1.06
C TYR A 164 17.41 1.02 -0.72
N ARG A 165 18.60 0.53 -1.09
CA ARG A 165 19.86 1.28 -0.97
C ARG A 165 19.83 2.60 -1.75
N SER A 166 19.18 2.61 -2.93
CA SER A 166 18.99 3.85 -3.72
C SER A 166 17.99 4.80 -3.06
N PHE A 167 16.88 4.29 -2.53
CA PHE A 167 15.94 5.04 -1.71
C PHE A 167 16.64 5.66 -0.49
N GLU A 168 17.38 4.87 0.31
CA GLU A 168 18.18 5.35 1.43
C GLU A 168 19.16 6.45 1.04
N LYS A 169 19.81 6.31 -0.12
CA LYS A 169 20.80 7.27 -0.63
C LYS A 169 20.19 8.60 -1.05
N ILE A 170 18.97 8.60 -1.61
CA ILE A 170 18.37 9.82 -2.18
C ILE A 170 17.44 10.55 -1.23
N PHE A 171 17.00 9.92 -0.15
CA PHE A 171 16.12 10.51 0.85
C PHE A 171 16.86 11.63 1.61
N ASP A 172 16.22 12.80 1.70
CA ASP A 172 16.82 14.03 2.21
C ASP A 172 15.88 14.74 3.19
N LYS A 173 16.41 15.74 3.89
CA LYS A 173 15.70 16.49 4.92
C LYS A 173 14.42 17.13 4.38
N GLY A 174 13.32 16.87 5.08
CA GLY A 174 11.99 17.39 4.74
C GLY A 174 11.22 16.52 3.76
N ASP A 175 11.79 15.40 3.28
CA ASP A 175 10.98 14.34 2.70
C ASP A 175 10.13 13.64 3.77
N LYS A 176 8.97 13.12 3.36
CA LYS A 176 8.03 12.36 4.19
C LYS A 176 7.85 10.96 3.62
N ILE A 177 7.36 10.04 4.45
CA ILE A 177 7.03 8.66 4.06
C ILE A 177 5.56 8.37 4.36
N PHE A 178 4.87 7.68 3.45
CA PHE A 178 3.54 7.13 3.70
C PHE A 178 3.46 5.67 3.27
N VAL A 179 2.96 4.79 4.14
CA VAL A 179 2.84 3.35 3.85
C VAL A 179 1.38 2.93 3.76
N ILE A 180 0.99 2.25 2.69
CA ILE A 180 -0.37 1.74 2.46
C ILE A 180 -0.33 0.22 2.48
N SER A 181 -1.18 -0.42 3.27
CA SER A 181 -1.24 -1.89 3.36
C SER A 181 -2.63 -2.40 3.74
N SER A 182 -2.97 -3.62 3.34
CA SER A 182 -4.12 -4.34 3.88
C SER A 182 -3.69 -5.20 5.08
N VAL A 183 -4.44 -5.15 6.18
CA VAL A 183 -4.12 -5.95 7.40
C VAL A 183 -4.66 -7.39 7.36
N PHE A 184 -5.36 -7.74 6.29
CA PHE A 184 -6.00 -9.05 6.10
C PHE A 184 -5.38 -9.88 4.97
N GLY A 185 -4.61 -9.25 4.06
CA GLY A 185 -3.86 -9.93 3.00
C GLY A 185 -2.45 -10.31 3.46
N GLY A 186 -1.86 -11.35 2.87
CA GLY A 186 -0.54 -11.87 3.28
C GLY A 186 0.58 -10.82 3.21
N THR A 187 0.78 -10.22 2.02
CA THR A 187 1.84 -9.24 1.77
C THR A 187 1.70 -7.96 2.60
N GLY A 188 0.47 -7.45 2.74
CA GLY A 188 0.20 -6.23 3.50
C GLY A 188 0.40 -6.40 5.01
N ALA A 189 -0.14 -7.49 5.57
CA ALA A 189 -0.17 -7.71 7.02
C ALA A 189 1.22 -7.96 7.63
N SER A 190 2.12 -8.64 6.91
CA SER A 190 3.52 -8.79 7.33
C SER A 190 4.36 -7.55 7.08
N GLY A 191 4.05 -6.81 6.02
CA GLY A 191 4.97 -5.81 5.48
C GLY A 191 4.99 -4.49 6.21
N LEU A 192 3.84 -4.02 6.72
CA LEU A 192 3.78 -2.70 7.34
C LEU A 192 4.71 -2.58 8.57
N PRO A 193 4.61 -3.41 9.63
CA PRO A 193 5.43 -3.22 10.83
C PRO A 193 6.93 -3.42 10.58
N LEU A 194 7.26 -4.36 9.69
CA LEU A 194 8.64 -4.64 9.34
C LEU A 194 9.27 -3.50 8.54
N LEU A 195 8.55 -2.93 7.57
CA LEU A 195 9.02 -1.76 6.83
C LEU A 195 9.22 -0.56 7.77
N ILE A 196 8.26 -0.27 8.67
CA ILE A 196 8.40 0.82 9.65
C ILE A 196 9.66 0.61 10.52
N LYS A 197 9.85 -0.58 11.07
CA LYS A 197 11.03 -0.96 11.86
C LYS A 197 12.34 -0.79 11.10
N ASN A 198 12.37 -1.13 9.81
CA ASN A 198 13.55 -1.04 8.97
C ASN A 198 13.85 0.42 8.58
N LEU A 199 12.82 1.24 8.34
CA LEU A 199 12.96 2.69 8.17
C LEU A 199 13.52 3.36 9.44
N ARG A 200 12.98 3.03 10.63
CA ARG A 200 13.48 3.56 11.92
C ARG A 200 14.87 3.04 12.31
N LYS A 201 15.35 1.99 11.66
CA LYS A 201 16.73 1.46 11.76
C LYS A 201 17.67 1.89 10.63
N SER A 202 17.15 2.58 9.60
CA SER A 202 17.88 3.00 8.39
C SER A 202 19.26 3.59 8.69
N LYS A 203 20.22 3.40 7.78
CA LYS A 203 21.55 4.02 7.93
C LYS A 203 21.47 5.54 7.72
N ASN A 204 20.51 6.02 6.92
CA ASN A 204 20.24 7.44 6.74
C ASN A 204 19.56 8.02 7.99
N LYS A 205 20.09 9.15 8.50
CA LYS A 205 19.53 9.83 9.67
C LYS A 205 18.18 10.49 9.37
N GLU A 206 18.04 11.06 8.18
CA GLU A 206 16.83 11.79 7.78
C GLU A 206 15.62 10.84 7.65
N ILE A 207 15.83 9.59 7.19
CA ILE A 207 14.78 8.55 7.20
C ILE A 207 14.37 8.21 8.63
N LYS A 208 15.34 8.02 9.54
CA LYS A 208 15.04 7.67 10.93
C LYS A 208 14.21 8.72 11.65
N SER A 209 14.44 10.01 11.37
CA SER A 209 13.66 11.12 11.90
C SER A 209 12.51 11.60 11.00
N ALA A 210 12.23 10.95 9.87
CA ALA A 210 11.18 11.38 8.95
C ALA A 210 9.80 11.29 9.60
N SER A 211 8.89 12.19 9.22
CA SER A 211 7.47 11.97 9.50
C SER A 211 6.99 10.77 8.67
N ILE A 212 6.45 9.76 9.35
CA ILE A 212 5.88 8.57 8.69
C ILE A 212 4.39 8.50 8.97
N GLY A 213 3.59 8.41 7.91
CA GLY A 213 2.18 8.04 7.97
C GLY A 213 1.98 6.58 7.55
N ALA A 214 0.96 5.92 8.08
CA ALA A 214 0.56 4.61 7.61
C ALA A 214 -0.96 4.43 7.56
N LEU A 215 -1.43 3.72 6.53
CA LEU A 215 -2.83 3.40 6.24
C LEU A 215 -3.02 1.88 6.27
N PRO A 216 -3.24 1.28 7.46
CA PRO A 216 -3.75 -0.07 7.62
C PRO A 216 -5.24 -0.17 7.23
N ILE A 217 -5.52 -0.85 6.11
CA ILE A 217 -6.88 -1.08 5.60
C ILE A 217 -7.38 -2.46 6.05
N MET A 218 -8.50 -2.46 6.77
CA MET A 218 -9.25 -3.65 7.19
C MET A 218 -10.03 -4.26 6.01
N PRO A 219 -10.61 -5.47 6.13
CA PRO A 219 -11.41 -6.08 5.06
C PRO A 219 -12.50 -5.12 4.55
N TYR A 220 -12.67 -5.12 3.22
CA TYR A 220 -13.69 -4.34 2.52
C TYR A 220 -14.33 -5.13 1.35
N PHE A 221 -14.00 -6.41 1.22
CA PHE A 221 -14.55 -7.31 0.21
C PHE A 221 -14.53 -8.77 0.69
N LYS A 222 -15.46 -9.55 0.14
CA LYS A 222 -15.58 -11.00 0.38
C LYS A 222 -15.05 -11.78 -0.82
N LEU A 223 -14.60 -13.00 -0.56
CA LEU A 223 -14.39 -14.01 -1.58
C LEU A 223 -15.57 -14.98 -1.56
N SER A 224 -15.92 -15.55 -2.71
CA SER A 224 -16.85 -16.67 -2.77
C SER A 224 -16.22 -17.86 -2.05
N GLU A 225 -17.04 -18.71 -1.44
CA GLU A 225 -16.53 -19.97 -0.87
C GLU A 225 -15.82 -20.76 -1.98
N PRO A 226 -14.62 -21.30 -1.72
CA PRO A 226 -13.89 -22.03 -2.73
C PRO A 226 -14.61 -23.34 -3.05
N ASP A 227 -14.87 -23.60 -4.34
CA ASP A 227 -15.47 -24.85 -4.79
C ASP A 227 -14.68 -26.05 -4.26
N ALA A 228 -15.37 -27.16 -3.99
CA ALA A 228 -14.78 -28.35 -3.37
C ALA A 228 -13.59 -28.93 -4.15
N ASP A 229 -13.52 -28.69 -5.46
CA ASP A 229 -12.44 -29.14 -6.36
C ASP A 229 -11.48 -28.01 -6.79
N SER A 230 -11.61 -26.81 -6.23
CA SER A 230 -10.73 -25.68 -6.58
C SER A 230 -9.32 -25.82 -6.00
N GLU A 231 -8.30 -25.56 -6.83
CA GLU A 231 -6.88 -25.55 -6.42
C GLU A 231 -6.52 -24.36 -5.50
N HIS A 232 -7.42 -23.39 -5.34
CA HIS A 232 -7.18 -22.10 -4.69
C HIS A 232 -7.92 -21.95 -3.34
N LYS A 233 -7.82 -22.96 -2.47
CA LYS A 233 -8.42 -22.94 -1.11
C LYS A 233 -7.63 -22.13 -0.07
N ASP A 234 -6.42 -21.68 -0.41
CA ASP A 234 -5.48 -21.04 0.53
C ASP A 234 -6.00 -19.72 1.13
N ILE A 235 -6.95 -19.06 0.48
CA ILE A 235 -7.46 -17.73 0.87
C ILE A 235 -8.98 -17.79 1.10
N ASP A 236 -9.36 -17.93 2.36
CA ASP A 236 -10.75 -17.87 2.83
C ASP A 236 -11.05 -16.53 3.49
N SER A 237 -12.07 -15.81 3.01
CA SER A 237 -12.47 -14.52 3.58
C SER A 237 -13.10 -14.61 4.96
N ASN A 238 -13.63 -15.77 5.38
CA ASN A 238 -14.10 -15.95 6.77
C ASN A 238 -12.96 -15.76 7.78
N ASN A 239 -11.72 -16.08 7.37
CA ASN A 239 -10.54 -15.90 8.19
C ASN A 239 -10.00 -14.45 8.18
N PHE A 240 -10.48 -13.55 7.31
CA PHE A 240 -9.97 -12.17 7.22
C PHE A 240 -10.17 -11.39 8.52
N ILE A 241 -11.32 -11.52 9.20
CA ILE A 241 -11.58 -10.85 10.48
C ILE A 241 -10.65 -11.38 11.59
N THR A 242 -10.40 -12.70 11.64
CA THR A 242 -9.49 -13.33 12.60
C THR A 242 -8.04 -12.89 12.35
N LYS A 243 -7.58 -12.89 11.10
CA LYS A 243 -6.26 -12.37 10.70
C LYS A 243 -6.12 -10.88 11.04
N THR A 244 -7.17 -10.09 10.80
CA THR A 244 -7.22 -8.65 11.16
C THR A 244 -7.05 -8.44 12.67
N LYS A 245 -7.78 -9.18 13.52
CA LYS A 245 -7.64 -9.09 14.98
C LYS A 245 -6.21 -9.42 15.45
N ALA A 246 -5.61 -10.47 14.91
CA ALA A 246 -4.23 -10.84 15.21
C ALA A 246 -3.22 -9.76 14.76
N ALA A 247 -3.38 -9.23 13.55
CA ALA A 247 -2.55 -8.15 13.02
C ALA A 247 -2.67 -6.88 13.88
N LEU A 248 -3.88 -6.43 14.22
CA LEU A 248 -4.10 -5.24 15.04
C LEU A 248 -3.47 -5.36 16.45
N SER A 249 -3.58 -6.52 17.10
CA SER A 249 -2.94 -6.78 18.40
C SER A 249 -1.41 -6.74 18.32
N TYR A 250 -0.84 -7.22 17.20
CA TYR A 250 0.59 -7.06 16.92
C TYR A 250 0.95 -5.57 16.67
N TYR A 251 0.12 -4.85 15.91
CA TYR A 251 0.37 -3.46 15.49
C TYR A 251 0.35 -2.49 16.68
N GLU A 252 -0.53 -2.67 17.66
CA GLU A 252 -0.60 -1.92 18.94
C GLU A 252 0.77 -1.84 19.67
N HIS A 253 1.62 -2.85 19.46
CA HIS A 253 2.93 -2.98 20.09
C HIS A 253 4.09 -2.67 19.14
N ASN A 254 3.87 -2.64 17.82
CA ASN A 254 4.93 -2.59 16.81
C ASN A 254 4.79 -1.45 15.78
N LEU A 255 3.74 -0.61 15.84
CA LEU A 255 3.55 0.58 14.97
C LEU A 255 3.64 1.92 15.73
N ARG A 256 4.14 1.93 16.96
CA ARG A 256 4.27 3.15 17.77
C ARG A 256 5.15 4.21 17.12
N GLU A 257 6.21 3.79 16.43
CA GLU A 257 7.12 4.71 15.73
C GLU A 257 6.53 5.35 14.43
N VAL A 258 5.21 5.49 14.31
CA VAL A 258 4.48 6.11 13.19
C VAL A 258 3.78 7.37 13.68
N ASN A 259 3.98 8.49 12.99
CA ASN A 259 3.47 9.81 13.42
C ASN A 259 1.96 9.98 13.15
N ALA A 260 1.42 9.25 12.17
CA ALA A 260 0.01 9.23 11.83
C ALA A 260 -0.46 7.85 11.37
N LEU A 261 -1.31 7.19 12.17
CA LEU A 261 -1.96 5.92 11.82
C LEU A 261 -3.40 6.15 11.39
N TYR A 262 -3.72 5.87 10.13
CA TYR A 262 -5.05 6.01 9.55
C TYR A 262 -5.72 4.64 9.42
N TYR A 263 -6.56 4.28 10.39
CA TYR A 263 -7.36 3.05 10.30
C TYR A 263 -8.59 3.28 9.41
N LEU A 264 -8.77 2.40 8.43
CA LEU A 264 -9.90 2.44 7.50
C LEU A 264 -10.51 1.05 7.32
N ALA A 265 -11.83 0.96 7.35
CA ALA A 265 -12.59 -0.28 7.29
C ALA A 265 -13.92 -0.09 6.56
N ASP A 266 -14.44 -1.15 5.95
CA ASP A 266 -15.86 -1.26 5.59
C ASP A 266 -16.44 -2.51 6.27
N PRO A 267 -17.21 -2.36 7.37
CA PRO A 267 -17.75 -3.49 8.12
C PRO A 267 -18.94 -4.17 7.45
N HIS A 268 -19.50 -3.59 6.38
CA HIS A 268 -20.56 -4.23 5.60
C HIS A 268 -19.98 -5.10 4.48
N GLU A 269 -18.78 -4.74 4.00
CA GLU A 269 -18.04 -5.36 2.90
C GLU A 269 -18.84 -5.33 1.58
N GLN A 270 -18.20 -5.67 0.45
CA GLN A 270 -18.95 -5.76 -0.80
C GLN A 270 -20.11 -6.76 -0.73
N THR A 271 -21.28 -6.33 -1.18
CA THR A 271 -22.53 -7.11 -1.17
C THR A 271 -22.51 -8.30 -2.12
N VAL A 272 -21.56 -8.32 -3.08
CA VAL A 272 -21.31 -9.42 -4.01
C VAL A 272 -19.88 -9.91 -3.77
N PRO A 273 -19.67 -11.20 -3.44
CA PRO A 273 -18.34 -11.74 -3.26
C PRO A 273 -17.59 -11.86 -4.60
N TYR A 274 -16.26 -11.75 -4.56
CA TYR A 274 -15.40 -12.00 -5.71
C TYR A 274 -15.04 -13.47 -5.82
N VAL A 275 -14.96 -13.99 -7.05
CA VAL A 275 -14.36 -15.30 -7.30
C VAL A 275 -12.87 -15.22 -6.92
N ASN A 276 -12.38 -16.20 -6.15
CA ASN A 276 -10.97 -16.31 -5.79
C ASN A 276 -10.12 -16.79 -6.99
N ASP A 277 -9.96 -15.92 -7.99
CA ASP A 277 -9.14 -16.14 -9.17
C ASP A 277 -7.80 -15.43 -8.99
N GLU A 278 -6.77 -16.19 -8.63
CA GLU A 278 -5.39 -15.68 -8.43
C GLU A 278 -4.83 -14.99 -9.68
N THR A 279 -5.31 -15.29 -10.88
CA THR A 279 -4.77 -14.76 -12.14
C THR A 279 -5.47 -13.48 -12.62
N LYS A 280 -6.77 -13.34 -12.35
CA LYS A 280 -7.58 -12.21 -12.85
C LYS A 280 -7.78 -11.12 -11.81
N GLN A 281 -8.17 -11.49 -10.58
CA GLN A 281 -8.55 -10.56 -9.51
C GLN A 281 -9.35 -9.32 -10.00
N ASN A 282 -10.42 -9.56 -10.78
CA ASN A 282 -11.24 -8.52 -11.42
C ASN A 282 -12.14 -7.77 -10.41
N ASN A 283 -11.54 -7.26 -9.34
CA ASN A 283 -12.25 -6.59 -8.28
C ASN A 283 -12.71 -5.21 -8.80
N LYS A 284 -13.94 -4.79 -8.50
CA LYS A 284 -14.43 -3.45 -8.82
C LYS A 284 -13.70 -2.42 -7.95
N ALA A 285 -13.71 -1.16 -8.38
CA ALA A 285 -13.24 -0.05 -7.54
C ALA A 285 -14.11 0.07 -6.27
N HIS A 286 -13.53 0.58 -5.19
CA HIS A 286 -14.20 0.71 -3.89
C HIS A 286 -14.00 2.10 -3.26
N VAL A 287 -15.01 2.62 -2.56
CA VAL A 287 -14.93 3.95 -1.91
C VAL A 287 -13.79 4.03 -0.88
N VAL A 288 -13.46 2.91 -0.22
CA VAL A 288 -12.29 2.75 0.66
C VAL A 288 -10.97 3.12 -0.04
N GLU A 289 -10.84 2.87 -1.34
CA GLU A 289 -9.63 3.19 -2.09
C GLU A 289 -9.47 4.71 -2.27
N LEU A 290 -10.59 5.43 -2.43
CA LEU A 290 -10.65 6.89 -2.53
C LEU A 290 -10.45 7.57 -1.17
N VAL A 291 -11.13 7.08 -0.13
CA VAL A 291 -10.94 7.57 1.26
C VAL A 291 -9.50 7.32 1.72
N GLY A 292 -8.94 6.16 1.40
CA GLY A 292 -7.53 5.86 1.63
C GLY A 292 -6.59 6.85 0.93
N ALA A 293 -6.88 7.25 -0.31
CA ALA A 293 -6.08 8.24 -1.01
C ALA A 293 -6.18 9.63 -0.35
N SER A 294 -7.34 9.99 0.23
CA SER A 294 -7.51 11.25 0.96
C SER A 294 -6.67 11.32 2.25
N ALA A 295 -6.43 10.18 2.93
CA ALA A 295 -5.57 10.11 4.11
C ALA A 295 -4.10 10.49 3.81
N ILE A 296 -3.63 10.19 2.60
CA ILE A 296 -2.28 10.56 2.13
C ILE A 296 -2.16 12.09 1.99
N LEU A 297 -3.22 12.73 1.49
CA LEU A 297 -3.28 14.18 1.29
C LEU A 297 -3.45 14.93 2.62
N ASP A 298 -4.28 14.41 3.52
CA ASP A 298 -4.43 14.90 4.90
C ASP A 298 -3.09 14.85 5.66
N PHE A 299 -2.35 13.74 5.56
CA PHE A 299 -0.98 13.63 6.10
C PHE A 299 0.02 14.63 5.50
N LEU A 300 -0.10 14.94 4.20
CA LEU A 300 0.75 15.95 3.56
C LEU A 300 0.51 17.36 4.10
N GLY A 301 -0.74 17.70 4.40
CA GLY A 301 -1.16 18.99 4.96
C GLY A 301 -0.89 19.17 6.47
N ARG A 302 -0.44 18.12 7.17
CA ARG A 302 -0.09 18.15 8.60
C ARG A 302 1.40 18.33 8.82
N ASP A 303 1.76 19.11 9.81
CA ASP A 303 3.06 19.03 10.47
C ASP A 303 2.95 18.10 11.68
N PHE A 304 4.02 17.36 11.96
CA PHE A 304 4.11 16.40 13.07
C PHE A 304 5.40 16.68 13.83
N ASP A 305 5.34 16.77 15.16
CA ASP A 305 6.56 16.63 15.94
C ASP A 305 7.02 15.16 15.91
N VAL A 306 8.32 14.92 15.98
CA VAL A 306 8.90 13.57 15.82
C VAL A 306 8.46 12.64 16.96
N THR A 307 8.07 13.21 18.10
CA THR A 307 7.55 12.52 19.30
C THR A 307 6.04 12.30 19.31
N GLU A 308 5.28 12.83 18.36
CA GLU A 308 3.83 12.66 18.32
C GLU A 308 3.42 11.38 17.59
N GLU A 309 2.65 10.53 18.28
CA GLU A 309 1.97 9.34 17.73
C GLU A 309 0.47 9.63 17.61
N ASN A 310 0.01 10.09 16.43
CA ASN A 310 -1.41 10.38 16.22
C ASN A 310 -2.15 9.19 15.62
N GLN A 311 -3.35 8.89 16.15
CA GLN A 311 -4.26 7.90 15.56
C GLN A 311 -5.52 8.57 15.00
N TYR A 312 -5.81 8.26 13.74
CA TYR A 312 -6.96 8.76 13.00
C TYR A 312 -7.82 7.58 12.55
N GLN A 313 -9.13 7.69 12.75
CA GLN A 313 -10.09 6.66 12.36
C GLN A 313 -11.13 7.30 11.45
N TYR A 314 -11.25 6.80 10.21
CA TYR A 314 -12.29 7.24 9.30
C TYR A 314 -13.47 6.26 9.35
N ALA A 315 -14.59 6.74 9.87
CA ALA A 315 -15.84 5.99 9.89
C ALA A 315 -16.97 6.84 9.29
N LEU A 316 -17.78 6.22 8.42
CA LEU A 316 -19.12 6.72 8.17
C LEU A 316 -19.95 6.51 9.44
N LYS A 317 -20.68 7.55 9.87
CA LYS A 317 -21.49 7.48 11.09
C LYS A 317 -22.53 6.36 10.94
N MET A 318 -22.61 5.45 11.91
CA MET A 318 -23.56 4.34 11.87
C MET A 318 -24.99 4.84 11.61
N GLY A 319 -25.66 4.22 10.62
CA GLY A 319 -27.03 4.58 10.22
C GLY A 319 -27.14 5.56 9.04
N THR A 320 -26.03 6.08 8.51
CA THR A 320 -26.07 6.93 7.30
C THR A 320 -26.28 6.04 6.05
N LYS A 321 -27.44 6.15 5.40
CA LYS A 321 -27.77 5.37 4.18
C LYS A 321 -27.20 5.99 2.90
N ASP A 322 -26.86 7.27 2.95
CA ASP A 322 -26.48 8.09 1.81
C ASP A 322 -25.15 8.81 2.14
N VAL A 323 -24.22 8.82 1.20
CA VAL A 323 -22.93 9.53 1.34
C VAL A 323 -22.94 10.71 0.39
N ASP A 324 -22.93 11.93 0.94
CA ASP A 324 -22.95 13.14 0.13
C ASP A 324 -21.53 13.54 -0.34
N PHE A 325 -21.38 13.66 -1.65
CA PHE A 325 -20.14 14.05 -2.34
C PHE A 325 -20.16 15.51 -2.84
N SER A 326 -21.14 16.33 -2.41
CA SER A 326 -21.39 17.70 -2.89
C SER A 326 -20.22 18.70 -2.76
N ASN A 327 -19.24 18.42 -1.90
CA ASN A 327 -18.02 19.22 -1.74
C ASN A 327 -16.81 18.74 -2.58
N SER A 328 -16.99 17.71 -3.41
CA SER A 328 -16.06 17.43 -4.50
C SER A 328 -16.56 18.12 -5.77
N ASP A 329 -15.68 18.80 -6.52
CA ASP A 329 -16.03 19.54 -7.75
C ASP A 329 -16.38 18.63 -8.95
N LEU A 330 -16.84 17.40 -8.67
CA LEU A 330 -17.41 16.44 -9.62
C LEU A 330 -18.80 16.91 -10.05
N ARG A 331 -18.85 17.90 -10.95
CA ARG A 331 -20.10 18.42 -11.50
C ARG A 331 -20.84 17.37 -12.32
N TYR A 332 -21.92 16.88 -11.73
CA TYR A 332 -22.98 16.04 -12.27
C TYR A 332 -23.28 16.22 -13.77
N VAL A 333 -23.50 15.09 -14.45
CA VAL A 333 -24.44 15.04 -15.58
C VAL A 333 -25.82 14.69 -15.02
N ASN A 334 -26.80 15.51 -15.39
CA ASN A 334 -28.11 15.62 -14.75
C ASN A 334 -29.08 14.46 -15.09
N MET A 335 -29.64 13.80 -14.07
CA MET A 335 -30.95 13.14 -14.14
C MET A 335 -31.71 13.21 -12.80
N GLY A 336 -32.85 13.89 -12.79
CA GLY A 336 -34.04 13.44 -12.06
C GLY A 336 -34.07 13.52 -10.52
N SER A 337 -34.10 14.73 -9.96
CA SER A 337 -34.91 15.10 -8.78
C SER A 337 -35.16 14.04 -7.69
N THR A 338 -34.36 14.03 -6.62
CA THR A 338 -34.84 14.20 -5.23
C THR A 338 -33.69 14.45 -4.24
N ASN A 339 -34.01 15.15 -3.16
CA ASN A 339 -33.13 15.73 -2.14
C ASN A 339 -32.10 14.78 -1.51
N LEU A 340 -30.86 15.26 -1.31
CA LEU A 340 -29.91 14.87 -0.25
C LEU A 340 -28.81 15.95 -0.09
N VAL A 341 -27.87 15.75 0.83
CA VAL A 341 -27.83 16.45 2.13
C VAL A 341 -26.52 16.08 2.85
N GLY A 342 -25.77 17.09 3.30
CA GLY A 342 -24.32 17.00 3.53
C GLY A 342 -23.81 16.19 4.73
N ALA A 343 -22.52 15.86 4.65
CA ALA A 343 -21.74 15.20 5.70
C ALA A 343 -20.53 16.05 6.13
N THR A 344 -20.18 15.96 7.42
CA THR A 344 -18.94 16.52 8.00
C THR A 344 -18.11 15.37 8.56
N PHE A 345 -16.86 15.25 8.13
CA PHE A 345 -15.94 14.26 8.67
C PHE A 345 -15.34 14.77 9.99
N ILE A 346 -15.50 14.00 11.06
CA ILE A 346 -14.92 14.30 12.37
C ILE A 346 -13.65 13.47 12.53
N ALA A 347 -12.49 14.12 12.50
CA ALA A 347 -11.27 13.54 13.03
C ALA A 347 -11.31 13.64 14.56
N THR A 348 -11.54 12.53 15.24
CA THR A 348 -11.33 12.44 16.70
C THR A 348 -9.87 12.09 16.95
N ASN A 349 -9.09 13.04 17.47
CA ASN A 349 -7.88 12.71 18.22
C ASN A 349 -8.30 11.98 19.50
N MET A 350 -7.56 10.95 19.91
CA MET A 350 -7.61 10.36 21.25
C MET A 350 -6.39 10.82 22.05
#